data_AF-A0A971WAS3-F1
#
_entry.id   AF-A0A971WAS3-F1
#
_cell.length_a   1.000
_cell.length_b   1.000
_cell.length_c   1.000
_cell.angle_alpha   90.00
_cell.angle_beta   90.00
_cell.angle_gamma   90.00
#
_symmetry.space_group_name_H-M   'P 1'
#
loop_
_entity.id
_entity.type
_entity.pdbx_description
1 polymer ?
#
loop_
_entity_poly.entity_id
_entity_poly.type
_entity_poly.pdbx_seq_one_letter_code
_entity_poly.pdbx_strand_id
1 'polypeptide(L)'
;MPAHAMERDVMNRKIISVSKKRQITIPLQFYKHLNLDNEVECSLEDGKIIIKPLHREAAEFSVEILKDLISQGYSGEELVTQFEIQSKNIKKAIAVMLEEADAIAAGEIPSASFDDIFNSED
;
A
#
# COMPACT_ATOMS: atom_id res chain seq x y z
N MET A 1 25.63 -28.98 19.63
CA MET A 1 24.74 -28.38 18.62
C MET A 1 23.30 -28.68 19.02
N PRO A 2 22.58 -27.80 19.74
CA PRO A 2 21.19 -28.05 20.06
C PRO A 2 20.31 -27.60 18.89
N ALA A 3 19.40 -28.48 18.50
CA ALA A 3 18.36 -28.20 17.52
C ALA A 3 17.52 -27.01 18.00
N HIS A 4 17.42 -25.97 17.16
CA HIS A 4 16.37 -24.96 17.28
C HIS A 4 15.03 -25.68 17.09
N ALA A 5 14.41 -26.05 18.21
CA ALA A 5 13.00 -26.34 18.24
C ALA A 5 12.29 -25.06 17.77
N MET A 6 11.76 -25.08 16.55
CA MET A 6 10.79 -24.08 16.11
C MET A 6 9.68 -24.09 17.15
N GLU A 7 9.65 -23.04 17.99
CA GLU A 7 8.49 -22.70 18.78
C GLU A 7 7.31 -22.69 17.82
N ARG A 8 6.41 -23.66 18.01
CA ARG A 8 5.12 -23.65 17.35
C ARG A 8 4.39 -22.47 17.96
N ASP A 9 4.57 -21.30 17.35
CA ASP A 9 3.76 -20.12 17.62
C ASP A 9 2.32 -20.61 17.67
N VAL A 10 1.70 -20.46 18.84
CA VAL A 10 0.37 -20.97 19.12
C VAL A 10 -0.55 -20.36 18.09
N MET A 11 -0.83 -21.09 17.01
CA MET A 11 -1.68 -20.66 15.92
C MET A 11 -3.02 -20.29 16.54
N ASN A 12 -3.23 -18.99 16.75
CA ASN A 12 -4.49 -18.41 17.19
C ASN A 12 -5.47 -18.63 16.04
N ARG A 13 -6.01 -19.85 15.95
CA ARG A 13 -6.97 -20.26 14.93
C ARG A 13 -8.34 -20.19 15.57
N LYS A 14 -9.19 -19.32 15.04
CA LYS A 14 -10.59 -19.22 15.46
C LYS A 14 -11.50 -19.42 14.26
N ILE A 15 -12.43 -20.37 14.38
CA ILE A 15 -13.48 -20.58 13.39
C ILE A 15 -14.59 -19.56 13.69
N ILE A 16 -14.97 -18.77 12.70
CA ILE A 16 -16.01 -17.74 12.81
C ILE A 16 -17.12 -17.99 11.80
N SER A 17 -18.35 -17.60 12.15
CA SER A 17 -19.50 -17.70 11.26
C SER A 17 -19.55 -16.52 10.29
N VAL A 18 -20.02 -16.78 9.07
CA VAL A 18 -20.30 -15.74 8.09
C VAL A 18 -21.78 -15.37 8.16
N SER A 19 -22.09 -14.07 8.25
CA SER A 19 -23.48 -13.59 8.27
C SER A 19 -24.15 -13.71 6.90
N LYS A 20 -25.47 -13.58 6.84
CA LYS A 20 -26.24 -13.58 5.57
C LYS A 20 -25.81 -12.47 4.61
N LYS A 21 -25.28 -11.36 5.14
CA LYS A 21 -24.75 -10.23 4.35
C LYS A 21 -23.26 -10.37 4.05
N ARG A 22 -22.70 -11.58 4.18
CA ARG A 22 -21.27 -11.88 3.95
C ARG A 22 -20.33 -11.11 4.89
N GLN A 23 -20.82 -10.71 6.06
CA GLN A 23 -20.02 -10.03 7.07
C GLN A 23 -19.41 -11.06 8.02
N ILE A 24 -18.16 -10.84 8.40
CA ILE A 24 -17.47 -11.59 9.43
C ILE A 24 -17.07 -10.63 10.55
N THR A 25 -17.14 -11.10 11.80
CA THR A 25 -16.64 -10.33 12.95
C THR A 25 -15.22 -10.79 13.24
N ILE A 26 -14.26 -9.86 13.09
CA ILE A 26 -12.86 -10.12 13.43
C ILE A 26 -12.75 -10.23 14.96
N PRO A 27 -12.23 -11.35 15.50
CA PRO A 27 -12.10 -11.48 16.94
C PRO A 27 -11.15 -10.41 17.52
N LEU A 28 -11.50 -9.90 18.71
CA LEU A 28 -10.81 -8.75 19.34
C LEU A 28 -9.29 -8.92 19.48
N GLN A 29 -8.81 -10.15 19.67
CA GLN A 29 -7.38 -10.44 19.75
C GLN A 29 -6.65 -10.08 18.45
N PHE A 30 -7.18 -10.49 17.28
CA PHE A 30 -6.57 -10.17 15.98
C PHE A 30 -6.67 -8.68 15.67
N TYR A 31 -7.81 -8.05 15.99
CA TYR A 31 -8.02 -6.62 15.79
C TYR A 31 -6.94 -5.80 16.52
N LYS A 32 -6.66 -6.14 17.80
CA LYS A 32 -5.62 -5.48 18.59
C LYS A 32 -4.20 -5.84 18.12
N HIS A 33 -3.95 -7.10 17.79
CA HIS A 33 -2.61 -7.55 17.37
C HIS A 33 -2.18 -6.96 16.03
N LEU A 34 -3.10 -6.88 15.06
CA LEU A 34 -2.84 -6.29 13.75
C LEU A 34 -3.02 -4.78 13.75
N ASN A 35 -3.41 -4.19 14.89
CA ASN A 35 -3.73 -2.77 15.04
C ASN A 35 -4.64 -2.26 13.91
N LEU A 36 -5.72 -3.02 13.65
CA LEU A 36 -6.66 -2.70 12.59
C LEU A 36 -7.45 -1.45 12.98
N ASP A 37 -7.76 -0.64 11.97
CA ASP A 37 -8.55 0.58 12.12
C ASP A 37 -9.96 0.38 11.53
N ASN A 38 -10.64 1.45 11.13
CA ASN A 38 -11.95 1.38 10.47
C ASN A 38 -11.91 0.79 9.06
N GLU A 39 -10.74 0.81 8.40
CA GLU A 39 -10.55 0.32 7.03
C GLU A 39 -9.41 -0.70 6.98
N VAL A 40 -9.56 -1.72 6.13
CA VAL A 40 -8.59 -2.79 5.93
C VAL A 40 -8.49 -3.11 4.46
N GLU A 41 -7.29 -3.49 4.00
CA GLU A 41 -7.10 -4.06 2.68
C GLU A 41 -7.57 -5.52 2.69
N CYS A 42 -8.30 -5.92 1.66
CA CYS A 42 -8.84 -7.27 1.50
C CYS A 42 -8.49 -7.81 0.12
N SER A 43 -7.54 -8.75 0.04
CA SER A 43 -7.10 -9.39 -1.21
C SER A 43 -7.53 -10.87 -1.26
N LEU A 44 -7.60 -11.43 -2.47
CA LEU A 44 -7.84 -12.85 -2.71
C LEU A 44 -6.57 -13.48 -3.28
N GLU A 45 -5.91 -14.34 -2.51
CA GLU A 45 -4.69 -15.02 -2.91
C GLU A 45 -4.83 -16.52 -2.60
N ASP A 46 -4.57 -17.40 -3.58
CA ASP A 46 -4.67 -18.87 -3.43
C ASP A 46 -5.99 -19.38 -2.85
N GLY A 47 -7.11 -18.75 -3.21
CA GLY A 47 -8.44 -19.10 -2.69
C GLY A 47 -8.64 -18.72 -1.21
N LYS A 48 -7.77 -17.86 -0.66
CA LYS A 48 -7.88 -17.32 0.69
C LYS A 48 -8.19 -15.84 0.63
N ILE A 49 -9.04 -15.39 1.53
CA ILE A 49 -9.22 -13.96 1.79
C ILE A 49 -8.11 -13.54 2.77
N ILE A 50 -7.26 -12.62 2.34
CA ILE A 50 -6.21 -12.03 3.15
C ILE A 50 -6.65 -10.63 3.55
N ILE A 51 -6.64 -10.36 4.85
CA ILE A 51 -7.01 -9.06 5.41
C ILE A 51 -5.74 -8.45 6.02
N LYS A 52 -5.32 -7.30 5.50
CA LYS A 52 -4.15 -6.57 5.98
C LYS A 52 -4.58 -5.18 6.48
N PRO A 53 -3.89 -4.60 7.47
CA PRO A 53 -4.09 -3.20 7.83
C PRO A 53 -3.86 -2.32 6.59
N LEU A 54 -4.75 -1.36 6.34
CA LEU A 54 -4.57 -0.44 5.22
C LEU A 54 -3.46 0.57 5.58
N HIS A 55 -2.23 0.32 5.13
CA HIS A 55 -1.18 1.32 5.20
C HIS A 55 -1.36 2.27 4.02
N ARG A 56 -1.92 3.45 4.24
CA ARG A 56 -1.86 4.51 3.23
C ARG A 56 -0.41 4.97 3.21
N GLU A 57 0.35 4.52 2.21
CA GLU A 57 1.78 4.76 1.98
C GLU A 57 2.14 6.23 1.70
N ALA A 58 1.47 7.17 2.38
CA ALA A 58 1.80 8.59 2.31
C ALA A 58 3.22 8.89 2.83
N ALA A 59 3.81 7.96 3.58
CA ALA A 59 5.09 8.14 4.24
C ALA A 59 6.31 7.91 3.34
N GLU A 60 6.21 7.11 2.28
CA GLU A 60 7.40 6.69 1.52
C GLU A 60 8.17 7.86 0.90
N PHE A 61 7.46 8.88 0.44
CA PHE A 61 8.07 10.07 -0.16
C PHE A 61 8.10 11.28 0.78
N SER A 62 7.65 11.13 2.03
CA SER A 62 7.56 12.26 2.97
C SER A 62 8.92 12.93 3.21
N VAL A 63 9.99 12.14 3.25
CA VAL A 63 11.34 12.66 3.49
C VAL A 63 11.89 13.37 2.26
N GLU A 64 11.74 12.81 1.05
CA GLU A 64 12.13 13.49 -0.19
C GLU A 64 11.36 14.79 -0.42
N ILE A 65 10.04 14.79 -0.22
CA ILE A 65 9.20 15.99 -0.36
C ILE A 65 9.67 17.08 0.60
N LEU A 66 9.93 16.74 1.87
CA LEU A 66 10.44 17.71 2.83
C LEU A 66 11.81 18.26 2.42
N LYS A 67 12.73 17.40 1.95
CA LYS A 67 14.05 17.85 1.48
C LYS A 67 13.94 18.79 0.29
N ASP A 68 13.05 18.49 -0.66
CA ASP A 68 12.80 19.32 -1.84
C ASP A 68 12.23 20.69 -1.44
N LEU A 69 11.20 20.70 -0.59
CA LEU A 69 10.57 21.94 -0.12
C LEU A 69 11.52 22.81 0.72
N ILE A 70 12.36 22.20 1.57
CA ILE A 70 13.39 22.93 2.31
C ILE A 70 14.43 23.50 1.33
N SER A 71 14.82 22.75 0.30
CA SER A 71 15.77 23.22 -0.73
C SER A 71 15.20 24.37 -1.57
N GLN A 72 13.87 24.42 -1.74
CA GLN A 72 13.15 25.54 -2.37
C GLN A 72 13.01 26.76 -1.44
N GLY A 73 13.45 26.66 -0.18
CA GLY A 73 13.46 27.75 0.78
C GLY A 73 12.16 27.91 1.57
N TYR A 74 11.23 26.96 1.51
CA TYR A 74 10.02 26.99 2.32
C TYR A 74 10.34 26.73 3.79
N SER A 75 9.64 27.42 4.69
CA SER A 75 9.85 27.32 6.15
C SER A 75 8.57 27.62 6.92
N GLY A 76 8.50 27.19 8.18
CA GLY A 76 7.35 27.47 9.06
C GLY A 76 6.03 26.90 8.54
N GLU A 77 4.95 27.68 8.64
CA GLU A 77 3.60 27.31 8.18
C GLU A 77 3.51 27.09 6.66
N GLU A 78 4.33 27.82 5.88
CA GLU A 78 4.35 27.69 4.42
C GLU A 78 4.88 26.32 4.00
N LEU A 79 5.87 25.79 4.72
CA LEU A 79 6.42 24.45 4.48
C LEU A 79 5.36 23.37 4.68
N VAL A 80 4.55 23.49 5.74
CA VAL A 80 3.48 22.51 6.04
C VAL A 80 2.42 22.54 4.94
N THR A 81 2.02 23.74 4.51
CA THR A 81 1.02 23.91 3.45
C THR A 81 1.50 23.30 2.12
N GLN A 82 2.74 23.58 1.74
CA GLN A 82 3.32 23.02 0.51
C GLN A 82 3.52 21.50 0.60
N PHE A 83 3.92 21.01 1.77
CA PHE A 83 4.08 19.57 2.02
C PHE A 83 2.76 18.82 1.83
N GLU A 84 1.65 19.33 2.36
CA GLU A 84 0.34 18.70 2.15
C GLU A 84 -0.07 18.67 0.67
N ILE A 85 0.21 19.74 -0.07
CA ILE A 85 -0.12 19.84 -1.50
C ILE A 85 0.71 18.83 -2.30
N GLN A 86 2.03 18.84 -2.11
CA GLN A 86 2.93 17.96 -2.84
C GLN A 86 2.69 16.48 -2.50
N SER A 87 2.50 16.15 -1.21
CA SER A 87 2.18 14.79 -0.77
C SER A 87 0.89 14.26 -1.41
N LYS A 88 -0.16 15.10 -1.49
CA LYS A 88 -1.42 14.73 -2.17
C LYS A 88 -1.24 14.54 -3.68
N ASN A 89 -0.42 15.38 -4.33
CA ASN A 89 -0.19 15.27 -5.77
C ASN A 89 0.62 14.03 -6.13
N ILE A 90 1.69 13.74 -5.37
CA ILE A 90 2.49 12.53 -5.56
C ILE A 90 1.64 11.28 -5.35
N LYS A 91 0.78 11.26 -4.32
CA LYS A 91 -0.16 10.15 -4.11
C LYS A 91 -1.08 9.92 -5.31
N LYS A 92 -1.61 10.99 -5.92
CA LYS A 92 -2.45 10.87 -7.12
C LYS A 92 -1.65 10.34 -8.30
N ALA A 93 -0.44 10.83 -8.51
CA ALA A 93 0.42 10.38 -9.61
C ALA A 93 0.76 8.89 -9.50
N ILE A 94 1.10 8.41 -8.29
CA ILE A 94 1.38 7.00 -8.05
C ILE A 94 0.16 6.13 -8.32
N ALA A 95 -1.02 6.55 -7.85
CA ALA A 95 -2.25 5.80 -8.09
C ALA A 95 -2.55 5.66 -9.59
N VAL A 96 -2.35 6.74 -10.37
CA VAL A 96 -2.50 6.71 -11.83
C VAL A 96 -1.46 5.79 -12.47
N MET A 97 -0.18 5.90 -12.09
CA MET A 97 0.87 5.02 -12.61
C MET A 97 0.62 3.54 -12.32
N LEU A 98 0.08 3.23 -11.14
CA LEU A 98 -0.29 1.86 -10.77
C LEU A 98 -1.46 1.35 -11.62
N GLU A 99 -2.49 2.18 -11.82
CA GLU A 99 -3.64 1.85 -12.67
C GLU A 99 -3.21 1.63 -14.13
N GLU A 100 -2.33 2.47 -14.65
CA GLU A 100 -1.73 2.29 -15.98
C GLU A 100 -0.94 0.99 -16.08
N ALA A 101 -0.12 0.67 -15.06
CA ALA A 101 0.65 -0.57 -15.02
C ALA A 101 -0.25 -1.82 -14.98
N ASP A 102 -1.31 -1.80 -14.19
CA ASP A 102 -2.29 -2.89 -14.11
C ASP A 102 -3.03 -3.08 -15.44
N ALA A 103 -3.41 -1.98 -16.10
CA ALA A 103 -4.10 -2.02 -17.39
C ALA A 103 -3.18 -2.48 -18.53
N ILE A 104 -1.88 -2.16 -18.48
CA ILE A 104 -0.86 -2.72 -19.38
C ILE A 104 -0.70 -4.23 -19.13
N ALA A 105 -0.61 -4.65 -17.86
CA ALA A 105 -0.46 -6.06 -17.49
C ALA A 105 -1.70 -6.90 -17.88
N ALA A 106 -2.90 -6.31 -17.80
CA ALA A 106 -4.14 -6.90 -18.28
C ALA A 106 -4.27 -6.94 -19.82
N GLY A 107 -3.38 -6.24 -20.53
CA GLY A 107 -3.39 -6.12 -21.99
C GLY A 107 -4.46 -5.19 -22.55
N GLU A 108 -5.05 -4.33 -21.70
CA GLU A 108 -6.05 -3.33 -22.11
C GLU A 108 -5.38 -2.12 -22.77
N ILE A 109 -4.14 -1.81 -22.36
CA ILE A 109 -3.33 -0.72 -22.90
C ILE A 109 -2.05 -1.33 -23.50
N PRO A 110 -1.62 -0.91 -24.71
CA PRO A 110 -0.35 -1.37 -25.25
C PRO A 110 0.80 -0.92 -24.35
N SER A 111 1.65 -1.86 -23.95
CA SER A 111 2.94 -1.55 -23.33
C SER A 111 3.81 -0.81 -24.33
N ALA A 112 4.53 0.22 -23.88
CA ALA A 112 5.59 0.82 -24.69
C ALA A 112 6.66 -0.23 -25.02
N SER A 113 7.02 -0.34 -26.30
CA SER A 113 8.09 -1.21 -26.77
C SER A 113 9.46 -0.64 -26.37
N PHE A 114 10.49 -1.48 -26.39
CA PHE A 114 11.87 -1.03 -26.27
C PHE A 114 12.20 0.05 -27.32
N ASP A 115 11.73 -0.12 -28.55
CA ASP A 115 11.86 0.88 -29.61
C ASP A 115 11.11 2.18 -29.28
N ASP A 116 9.94 2.16 -28.66
CA ASP A 116 9.20 3.41 -28.34
C ASP A 116 9.91 4.27 -27.27
N ILE A 117 10.72 3.66 -26.41
CA ILE A 117 11.40 4.34 -25.29
C ILE A 117 12.84 4.72 -25.67
N PHE A 118 13.53 3.86 -26.41
CA PHE A 118 14.95 4.01 -26.71
C PHE A 118 15.26 4.37 -28.16
N ASN A 119 14.27 4.33 -29.06
CA ASN A 119 14.45 4.80 -30.44
C ASN A 119 14.18 6.30 -30.55
N SER A 120 14.99 7.07 -29.85
CA SER A 120 15.29 8.44 -30.26
C SER A 120 16.56 8.41 -31.12
N GLU A 121 16.43 7.92 -32.36
CA GLU A 121 17.38 8.23 -33.44
C GLU A 121 17.05 9.63 -34.00
N ASP A 122 17.46 10.66 -33.26
CA ASP A 122 18.31 11.82 -33.66
C ASP A 122 18.31 12.89 -32.55
#